data_AF-A0A966QMQ7-F1
#
_entry.id   AF-A0A966QMQ7-F1
#
_cell.length_a   1.000
_cell.length_b   1.000
_cell.length_c   1.000
_cell.angle_alpha   90.00
_cell.angle_beta   90.00
_cell.angle_gamma   90.00
#
_symmetry.space_group_name_H-M   'P 1'
#
loop_
_entity.id
_entity.type
_entity.pdbx_description
1 polymer ?
#
loop_
_entity_poly.entity_id
_entity_poly.type
_entity_poly.pdbx_seq_one_letter_code
_entity_poly.pdbx_strand_id
1 'polypeptide(L)' 'EAIVLVAIAADRRGTAQRCCQELLEALKHEAPFWKREWRADGSGHWITGNTPW' A
#
# COMPACT_ATOMS: atom_id res chain seq x y z
N GLU A 1 -12.47 0.31 5.46
CA GLU A 1 -12.36 -1.11 5.09
C GLU A 1 -10.94 -1.39 4.65
N ALA A 2 -10.40 -2.59 4.92
CA ALA A 2 -9.04 -2.91 4.52
C ALA A 2 -8.98 -3.14 3.00
N ILE A 3 -8.04 -2.49 2.32
CA ILE A 3 -7.80 -2.68 0.87
C ILE A 3 -6.71 -3.71 0.60
N VAL A 4 -5.74 -3.86 1.50
CA VAL A 4 -4.60 -4.78 1.38
C VAL A 4 -4.34 -5.43 2.73
N LEU A 5 -4.12 -6.75 2.73
CA LEU A 5 -3.66 -7.53 3.89
C LEU A 5 -2.36 -8.22 3.51
N VAL A 6 -1.34 -8.09 4.36
CA VAL A 6 -0.05 -8.77 4.23
C VAL A 6 0.20 -9.57 5.49
N ALA A 7 0.44 -10.88 5.36
CA ALA A 7 0.73 -11.79 6.46
C ALA A 7 2.02 -12.56 6.17
N ILE A 8 2.93 -12.61 7.14
CA ILE A 8 4.25 -13.23 7.01
C ILE A 8 4.55 -14.08 8.23
N ALA A 9 5.06 -15.29 7.99
CA ALA A 9 5.63 -16.16 9.02
C ALA A 9 7.16 -16.21 8.86
N ALA A 10 7.88 -16.12 9.98
CA ALA A 10 9.33 -16.29 10.01
C ALA A 10 9.78 -16.79 11.38
N ASP A 11 10.97 -17.40 11.44
CA ASP A 11 11.52 -18.01 12.66
C ASP A 11 11.75 -17.00 13.80
N ARG A 12 11.92 -15.72 13.47
CA ARG A 12 12.10 -14.63 14.45
C ARG A 12 11.29 -13.41 14.08
N ARG A 13 10.74 -12.72 15.11
CA ARG A 13 9.93 -11.51 14.96
C ARG A 13 10.58 -10.42 14.11
N GLY A 14 11.91 -10.25 14.23
CA GLY A 14 12.64 -9.22 13.48
C GLY A 14 12.63 -9.48 11.97
N THR A 15 12.77 -10.75 11.56
CA THR A 15 12.70 -11.14 10.15
C THR A 15 11.29 -10.94 9.61
N ALA A 16 10.27 -11.38 10.35
CA ALA A 16 8.87 -11.22 9.94
C ALA A 16 8.51 -9.73 9.74
N GLN A 17 8.96 -8.86 10.66
CA GLN A 17 8.69 -7.43 10.57
C GLN A 17 9.39 -6.78 9.38
N ARG A 18 10.67 -7.08 9.15
CA ARG A 18 11.42 -6.55 8.00
C ARG A 18 10.79 -6.98 6.68
N CYS A 19 10.52 -8.26 6.51
CA CYS A 19 9.90 -8.78 5.28
C CYS A 19 8.51 -8.17 5.06
N CYS A 20 7.76 -7.88 6.12
CA CYS A 20 6.43 -7.27 5.99
C CYS A 20 6.52 -5.85 5.46
N GLN A 21 7.50 -5.08 5.93
CA GLN A 21 7.78 -3.73 5.41
C GLN A 21 8.25 -3.77 3.96
N GLU A 22 9.21 -4.65 3.65
CA GLU A 22 9.73 -4.80 2.28
C GLU A 22 8.63 -5.19 1.30
N LEU A 23 7.79 -6.18 1.65
CA LEU A 23 6.70 -6.63 0.78
C LEU A 23 5.62 -5.56 0.61
N LEU A 24 5.29 -4.82 1.66
CA LEU A 24 4.34 -3.72 1.56
C LEU A 24 4.86 -2.59 0.66
N GLU A 25 6.14 -2.25 0.77
CA GLU A 25 6.74 -1.24 -0.10
C GLU A 25 6.82 -1.71 -1.54
N ALA A 26 7.21 -2.96 -1.81
CA ALA A 26 7.18 -3.52 -3.16
C ALA A 26 5.76 -3.46 -3.74
N LEU A 27 4.74 -3.88 -2.97
CA LEU A 27 3.35 -3.85 -3.40
C LEU A 27 2.86 -2.44 -3.74
N LYS A 28 3.29 -1.43 -2.99
CA LYS A 28 2.93 -0.02 -3.26
C LYS A 28 3.46 0.50 -4.59
N HIS A 29 4.55 -0.06 -5.12
CA HIS A 29 5.23 0.44 -6.32
C HIS A 29 5.02 -0.45 -7.54
N GLU A 30 4.96 -1.77 -7.34
CA GLU A 30 4.93 -2.75 -8.43
C GLU A 30 3.50 -3.20 -8.76
N ALA A 31 2.59 -3.16 -7.79
CA ALA A 31 1.21 -3.56 -8.06
C ALA A 31 0.47 -2.48 -8.84
N PRO A 32 -0.28 -2.83 -9.90
CA PRO A 32 -1.00 -1.88 -10.73
C PRO A 32 -2.29 -1.41 -10.03
N PHE A 33 -2.16 -0.59 -9.00
CA PHE A 33 -3.27 0.05 -8.30
C PHE A 33 -3.42 1.51 -8.70
N TRP A 34 -4.67 1.91 -8.93
CA TRP A 34 -5.03 3.31 -9.18
C TRP A 34 -5.96 3.81 -8.08
N LYS A 35 -5.64 4.98 -7.53
CA LYS A 35 -6.40 5.60 -6.45
C LYS A 35 -7.18 6.76 -7.03
N ARG A 36 -8.46 6.87 -6.67
CA ARG A 36 -9.32 7.98 -7.05
C ARG A 36 -9.90 8.59 -5.79
N GLU A 37 -9.61 9.87 -5.59
CA GLU A 37 -10.14 10.65 -4.49
C GLU A 37 -11.46 11.31 -4.91
N TRP A 38 -12.44 11.26 -4.02
CA TRP A 38 -13.75 11.86 -4.21
C TRP A 38 -13.89 13.04 -3.26
N ARG A 39 -14.28 14.20 -3.79
CA ARG A 39 -14.51 15.42 -3.02
C ARG A 39 -15.98 15.54 -2.64
N ALA A 40 -16.25 16.35 -1.63
CA ALA A 40 -17.62 16.60 -1.14
C ALA A 40 -18.52 17.27 -2.18
N ASP A 41 -17.94 17.95 -3.18
CA ASP A 41 -18.65 18.54 -4.32
C ASP A 41 -19.01 17.54 -5.43
N GLY A 42 -18.68 16.25 -5.23
CA GLY A 42 -18.94 15.18 -6.20
C GLY A 42 -17.88 15.06 -7.30
N SER A 43 -16.87 15.93 -7.34
CA SER A 43 -15.75 15.79 -8.27
C SER A 43 -14.82 14.64 -7.85
N GLY A 44 -14.22 13.98 -8.85
CA GLY A 44 -13.29 12.87 -8.66
C GLY A 44 -11.96 13.13 -9.37
N HIS A 45 -10.85 12.85 -8.70
CA HIS A 45 -9.51 13.06 -9.21
C HIS A 45 -8.68 11.77 -9.09
N TRP A 46 -8.02 11.38 -10.18
CA TRP A 46 -7.09 10.24 -10.20
C TRP A 46 -5.71 10.65 -9.68
N ILE A 47 -5.22 9.91 -8.69
CA ILE A 47 -3.89 10.09 -8.12
C ILE A 47 -2.87 9.41 -9.04
N THR A 48 -1.94 10.19 -9.57
CA THR A 48 -0.97 9.74 -10.59
C THR A 48 0.31 9.13 -10.02
N GLY A 49 0.54 9.22 -8.70
CA GLY A 49 1.70 8.63 -8.05
C GLY A 49 1.52 8.51 -6.54
N ASN A 50 2.33 7.67 -5.90
CA ASN A 50 2.42 7.68 -4.44
C ASN A 50 3.04 9.00 -3.98
N THR A 51 2.56 9.52 -2.85
CA THR A 51 3.14 10.68 -2.19
C THR A 51 4.62 10.40 -1.94
N PRO A 52 5.55 11.25 -2.44
CA PRO A 52 6.94 11.15 -2.04
C PRO A 52 7.02 11.50 -0.55
N TRP A 53 7.77 10.72 0.21
CA TRP A 53 8.20 11.14 1.55
C TRP A 53 9.19 12.29 1.43
#